data_AF-A0A0Q5CSV6-F1
#
_entry.id   AF-A0A0Q5CSV6-F1
#
_cell.length_a   1.000
_cell.length_b   1.000
_cell.length_c   1.000
_cell.angle_alpha   90.00
_cell.angle_beta   90.00
_cell.angle_gamma   90.00
#
_symmetry.space_group_name_H-M   'P 1'
#
loop_
_entity.id
_entity.type
_entity.pdbx_description
1 polymer ?
#
loop_
_entity_poly.entity_id
_entity_poly.type
_entity_poly.pdbx_seq_one_letter_code
_entity_poly.pdbx_strand_id
1 'polypeptide(L)'
;MTLGALIGAGSFALGSASRSIHKLGILVRPGQTNRNARSLAMRTMLALDDYVGAAYAAVHDRPEFNPMDQEEFAFHLPEPVLILPDDADWQLFGADLGEEILWFSNRVSNHENALESLDLSKPAHDGFFERRIEGYARLAARAMDLIARISSEFDLTLPEKPDYYRQAEGLAKILHGLDKATANKLQPATGNATTNVTPLFPKSV
;
A
#
# COMPACT_ATOMS: atom_id res chain seq x y z
N MET A 1 33.69 -80.02 2.18
CA MET A 1 34.00 -78.58 2.14
C MET A 1 32.98 -77.87 3.01
N THR A 2 33.47 -77.13 4.03
CA THR A 2 32.81 -76.08 4.87
C THR A 2 31.44 -76.42 5.51
N LEU A 3 31.36 -76.87 6.78
CA LEU A 3 31.25 -76.06 8.04
C LEU A 3 30.25 -74.88 7.93
N GLY A 4 29.24 -74.66 8.79
CA GLY A 4 28.76 -75.24 10.05
C GLY A 4 27.26 -74.83 10.25
N ALA A 5 26.39 -75.57 10.98
CA ALA A 5 26.19 -75.59 12.46
C ALA A 5 26.02 -74.16 13.05
N LEU A 6 25.02 -73.75 13.85
CA LEU A 6 24.04 -74.33 14.79
C LEU A 6 22.89 -73.30 14.96
N ILE A 7 21.60 -73.66 14.92
CA ILE A 7 20.66 -73.94 16.05
C ILE A 7 20.47 -72.84 17.10
N GLY A 8 19.19 -72.48 17.33
CA GLY A 8 18.64 -72.17 18.66
C GLY A 8 18.03 -70.76 18.78
N ALA A 9 16.74 -70.57 18.51
CA ALA A 9 15.60 -70.73 19.45
C ALA A 9 15.49 -69.60 20.50
N GLY A 10 14.34 -68.90 20.51
CA GLY A 10 13.98 -67.98 21.59
C GLY A 10 12.79 -67.09 21.25
N SER A 11 11.58 -67.53 21.60
CA SER A 11 10.33 -66.73 21.59
C SER A 11 10.16 -65.95 22.92
N PHE A 12 9.12 -65.10 22.96
CA PHE A 12 8.56 -64.29 24.08
C PHE A 12 9.17 -62.88 24.22
N ALA A 13 8.45 -61.79 24.50
CA ALA A 13 7.05 -61.50 24.81
C ALA A 13 6.76 -59.98 24.65
N LEU A 14 5.48 -59.63 24.73
CA LEU A 14 4.87 -58.29 24.82
C LEU A 14 5.68 -57.20 25.55
N GLY A 15 5.62 -55.97 25.02
CA GLY A 15 5.98 -54.74 25.73
C GLY A 15 5.14 -53.55 25.27
N SER A 16 4.18 -53.16 26.11
CA SER A 16 3.28 -52.02 25.99
C SER A 16 3.94 -50.67 26.30
N ALA A 17 3.75 -49.64 25.46
CA ALA A 17 3.72 -48.21 25.84
C ALA A 17 3.30 -47.39 24.59
N SER A 18 2.09 -46.80 24.53
CA SER A 18 1.64 -45.57 25.22
C SER A 18 1.95 -44.29 24.43
N ARG A 19 0.85 -43.63 24.04
CA ARG A 19 0.65 -42.17 23.87
C ARG A 19 1.29 -41.44 22.69
N SER A 20 0.40 -41.04 21.78
CA SER A 20 0.24 -39.64 21.36
C SER A 20 1.40 -39.01 20.58
N ILE A 21 1.51 -39.33 19.29
CA ILE A 21 2.28 -38.53 18.31
C ILE A 21 1.29 -37.87 17.34
N HIS A 22 0.45 -36.99 17.86
CA HIS A 22 -0.29 -36.01 17.04
C HIS A 22 -0.22 -34.62 17.68
N LYS A 23 1.00 -34.19 17.98
CA LYS A 23 1.36 -32.77 17.98
C LYS A 23 2.79 -32.68 17.46
N LEU A 24 2.93 -32.81 16.14
CA LEU A 24 4.10 -32.30 15.45
C LEU A 24 3.99 -30.77 15.57
N GLY A 25 4.37 -30.25 16.74
CA GLY A 25 4.62 -28.84 16.90
C GLY A 25 5.74 -28.52 15.93
N ILE A 26 5.41 -27.80 14.86
CA ILE A 26 6.38 -27.23 13.95
C ILE A 26 7.37 -26.50 14.85
N LEU A 27 8.60 -27.04 14.91
CA LEU A 27 9.68 -26.48 15.70
C LEU A 27 10.15 -25.21 14.99
N VAL A 28 9.32 -24.18 15.04
CA VAL A 28 9.65 -22.86 14.56
C VAL A 28 10.71 -22.33 15.51
N ARG A 29 11.97 -22.35 15.05
CA ARG A 29 13.07 -21.76 15.80
C ARG A 29 12.76 -20.27 15.94
N PRO A 30 12.58 -19.73 17.16
CA PRO A 30 12.15 -18.34 17.35
C PRO A 30 13.12 -17.30 16.74
N GLY A 31 14.40 -17.66 16.58
CA GLY A 31 15.38 -16.82 15.88
C GLY A 31 15.25 -16.82 14.34
N GLN A 32 14.62 -17.85 13.76
CA GLN A 32 14.40 -17.97 12.32
C GLN A 32 13.14 -17.21 11.88
N THR A 33 12.07 -17.21 12.67
CA THR A 33 10.90 -16.35 12.43
C THR A 33 11.24 -14.88 12.49
N ASN A 34 12.05 -14.45 13.46
CA ASN A 34 12.45 -13.06 13.57
C ASN A 34 13.29 -12.62 12.35
N ARG A 35 14.22 -13.45 11.88
CA ARG A 35 14.98 -13.18 10.64
C ARG A 35 14.10 -13.13 9.40
N ASN A 36 13.14 -14.05 9.28
CA ASN A 36 12.20 -14.08 8.16
C ASN A 36 11.29 -12.84 8.18
N ALA A 37 10.77 -12.46 9.34
CA ALA A 37 9.95 -11.26 9.52
C ALA A 37 10.73 -9.99 9.17
N ARG A 38 11.96 -9.85 9.67
CA ARG A 38 12.84 -8.72 9.32
C ARG A 38 13.19 -8.68 7.83
N SER A 39 13.40 -9.84 7.20
CA SER A 39 13.66 -9.91 5.75
C SER A 39 12.44 -9.50 4.94
N LEU A 40 11.24 -9.95 5.34
CA LEU A 40 9.99 -9.53 4.73
C LEU A 40 9.74 -8.03 4.91
N ALA A 41 10.01 -7.50 6.12
CA ALA A 41 9.93 -6.09 6.45
C ALA A 41 10.81 -5.25 5.54
N MET A 42 12.06 -5.67 5.34
CA MET A 42 12.99 -4.98 4.43
C MET A 42 12.48 -4.97 2.98
N ARG A 43 12.02 -6.11 2.45
CA ARG A 43 11.51 -6.20 1.07
C ARG A 43 10.24 -5.36 0.89
N THR A 44 9.36 -5.37 1.89
CA THR A 44 8.13 -4.58 1.88
C THR A 44 8.42 -3.09 1.97
N MET A 45 9.37 -2.70 2.83
CA MET A 45 9.82 -1.31 2.96
C MET A 45 10.40 -0.79 1.63
N LEU A 46 11.21 -1.59 0.93
CA LEU A 46 11.75 -1.23 -0.39
C LEU A 46 10.64 -1.10 -1.44
N ALA A 47 9.70 -2.05 -1.50
CA ALA A 47 8.56 -1.98 -2.42
C ALA A 47 7.70 -0.72 -2.19
N LEU A 48 7.49 -0.35 -0.93
CA LEU A 48 6.78 0.88 -0.57
C LEU A 48 7.61 2.12 -0.96
N ASP A 49 8.92 2.11 -0.77
CA ASP A 49 9.79 3.23 -1.13
C ASP A 49 9.84 3.47 -2.64
N ASP A 50 9.92 2.40 -3.43
CA ASP A 50 9.83 2.43 -4.90
C ASP A 50 8.49 3.02 -5.35
N TYR A 51 7.39 2.58 -4.72
CA TYR A 51 6.06 3.14 -4.98
C TYR A 51 5.97 4.63 -4.61
N VAL A 52 6.54 5.05 -3.47
CA VAL A 52 6.59 6.49 -3.09
C VAL A 52 7.38 7.29 -4.13
N GLY A 53 8.48 6.74 -4.66
CA GLY A 53 9.22 7.31 -5.78
C GLY A 53 8.36 7.52 -7.02
N ALA A 54 7.71 6.46 -7.49
CA ALA A 54 6.86 6.50 -8.66
C ALA A 54 5.66 7.45 -8.49
N ALA A 55 4.97 7.39 -7.35
CA ALA A 55 3.84 8.26 -7.02
C ALA A 55 4.26 9.72 -6.91
N TYR A 56 5.42 10.01 -6.31
CA TYR A 56 5.96 11.36 -6.27
C TYR A 56 6.23 11.90 -7.67
N ALA A 57 6.80 11.09 -8.55
CA ALA A 57 7.09 11.48 -9.92
C ALA A 57 5.79 11.70 -10.72
N ALA A 58 4.81 10.80 -10.58
CA ALA A 58 3.49 10.91 -11.21
C ALA A 58 2.76 12.22 -10.83
N VAL A 59 2.81 12.63 -9.57
CA VAL A 59 2.18 13.88 -9.09
C VAL A 59 2.82 15.13 -9.72
N HIS A 60 4.11 15.06 -10.08
CA HIS A 60 4.83 16.16 -10.72
C HIS A 60 4.81 16.09 -12.25
N ASP A 61 4.31 15.00 -12.82
CA ASP A 61 4.17 14.83 -14.26
C ASP A 61 3.00 15.65 -14.79
N ARG A 62 3.29 16.58 -15.69
CA ARG A 62 2.27 17.43 -16.31
C ARG A 62 1.86 16.82 -17.64
N PRO A 63 0.55 16.73 -17.92
CA PRO A 63 0.09 16.22 -19.20
C PRO A 63 0.57 17.12 -20.34
N GLU A 64 1.10 16.52 -21.39
CA GLU A 64 1.36 17.19 -22.66
C GLU A 64 0.14 17.00 -23.57
N PHE A 65 -0.44 18.11 -24.04
CA PHE A 65 -1.59 18.11 -24.93
C PHE A 65 -1.16 18.18 -26.39
N ASN A 66 -1.84 17.44 -27.26
CA ASN A 66 -1.62 17.54 -28.69
C ASN A 66 -2.09 18.92 -29.20
N PRO A 67 -1.22 19.72 -29.87
CA PRO A 67 -1.61 21.03 -30.37
C PRO A 67 -2.74 21.01 -31.41
N MET A 68 -2.90 19.89 -32.13
CA MET A 68 -3.91 19.70 -33.16
C MET A 68 -5.22 19.11 -32.61
N ASP A 69 -5.18 18.51 -31.42
CA ASP A 69 -6.32 17.90 -30.74
C ASP A 69 -6.17 18.06 -29.21
N GLN A 70 -6.85 19.04 -28.62
CA GLN A 70 -6.73 19.34 -27.20
C GLN A 70 -7.39 18.28 -26.30
N GLU A 71 -8.11 17.31 -26.87
CA GLU A 71 -8.67 16.18 -26.13
C GLU A 71 -7.65 15.03 -25.98
N GLU A 72 -6.61 15.01 -26.81
CA GLU A 72 -5.53 14.04 -26.73
C GLU A 72 -4.39 14.56 -25.84
N PHE A 73 -4.09 13.81 -24.77
CA PHE A 73 -2.99 14.12 -23.87
C PHE A 73 -2.20 12.85 -23.51
N ALA A 74 -0.93 13.04 -23.15
CA ALA A 74 -0.06 11.99 -22.68
C ALA A 74 0.74 12.41 -21.44
N PHE A 75 1.02 11.44 -20.59
CA PHE A 75 1.98 11.57 -19.49
C PHE A 75 3.34 11.03 -19.92
N HIS A 76 4.40 11.57 -19.33
CA HIS A 76 5.78 11.16 -19.63
C HIS A 76 6.18 9.93 -18.82
N LEU A 77 5.51 9.70 -17.70
CA LEU A 77 5.80 8.63 -16.76
C LEU A 77 4.67 7.59 -16.73
N PRO A 78 5.01 6.30 -16.52
CA PRO A 78 4.02 5.27 -16.31
C PRO A 78 3.29 5.50 -14.98
N GLU A 79 2.10 4.89 -14.86
CA GLU A 79 1.37 4.95 -13.60
C GLU A 79 2.12 4.19 -12.48
N PRO A 80 2.09 4.68 -11.23
CA PRO A 80 2.74 4.05 -10.09
C PRO A 80 2.14 2.68 -9.75
N VAL A 81 2.91 1.61 -9.90
CA VAL A 81 2.51 0.25 -9.54
C VAL A 81 3.15 -0.17 -8.22
N LEU A 82 2.34 -0.66 -7.28
CA LEU A 82 2.84 -1.27 -6.04
C LEU A 82 3.06 -2.78 -6.25
N ILE A 83 4.31 -3.21 -6.22
CA ILE A 83 4.68 -4.62 -6.35
C ILE A 83 5.12 -5.16 -4.99
N LEU A 84 4.19 -5.82 -4.29
CA LEU A 84 4.50 -6.51 -3.04
C LEU A 84 5.16 -7.88 -3.31
N PRO A 85 5.91 -8.44 -2.35
CA PRO A 85 6.51 -9.77 -2.51
C PRO A 85 5.46 -10.88 -2.73
N ASP A 86 5.56 -11.61 -3.85
CA ASP A 86 4.54 -12.57 -4.35
C ASP A 86 4.32 -13.84 -3.50
N ASP A 87 5.17 -14.13 -2.53
CA ASP A 87 5.07 -15.30 -1.63
C ASP A 87 5.26 -14.91 -0.16
N ALA A 88 4.79 -13.73 0.22
CA ALA A 88 4.92 -13.21 1.57
C ALA A 88 3.97 -13.89 2.56
N ASP A 89 4.52 -14.38 3.67
CA ASP A 89 3.75 -14.72 4.85
C ASP A 89 3.48 -13.45 5.68
N TRP A 90 2.38 -12.77 5.37
CA TRP A 90 1.98 -11.52 6.05
C TRP A 90 1.69 -11.69 7.54
N GLN A 91 1.49 -12.93 8.03
CA GLN A 91 1.33 -13.20 9.46
C GLN A 91 2.60 -12.88 10.26
N LEU A 92 3.76 -12.82 9.59
CA LEU A 92 5.04 -12.45 10.21
C LEU A 92 5.08 -10.99 10.70
N PHE A 93 4.19 -10.13 10.21
CA PHE A 93 4.03 -8.75 10.68
C PHE A 93 3.04 -8.59 11.84
N GLY A 94 2.46 -9.69 12.31
CA GLY A 94 1.29 -9.61 13.17
C GLY A 94 0.03 -9.21 12.41
N ALA A 95 -1.13 -9.32 13.07
CA ALA A 95 -2.42 -9.12 12.43
C ALA A 95 -2.58 -7.69 11.88
N ASP A 96 -2.24 -6.68 12.68
CA ASP A 96 -2.55 -5.29 12.36
C ASP A 96 -1.74 -4.75 11.17
N LEU A 97 -0.41 -4.94 11.17
CA LEU A 97 0.46 -4.37 10.14
C LEU A 97 0.34 -5.14 8.81
N GLY A 98 0.27 -6.47 8.87
CA GLY A 98 0.08 -7.30 7.67
C GLY A 98 -1.23 -6.97 6.95
N GLU A 99 -2.33 -6.86 7.69
CA GLU A 99 -3.63 -6.48 7.13
C GLU A 99 -3.60 -5.04 6.57
N GLU A 100 -2.96 -4.10 7.26
CA GLU A 100 -2.85 -2.72 6.80
C GLU A 100 -2.12 -2.60 5.45
N ILE A 101 -1.04 -3.37 5.25
CA ILE A 101 -0.28 -3.41 3.98
C ILE A 101 -1.13 -4.00 2.86
N LEU A 102 -1.87 -5.08 3.11
CA LEU A 102 -2.77 -5.68 2.13
C LEU A 102 -3.90 -4.71 1.74
N TRP A 103 -4.51 -4.05 2.72
CA TRP A 103 -5.50 -3.03 2.43
C TRP A 103 -4.91 -1.82 1.71
N PHE A 104 -3.65 -1.48 1.94
CA PHE A 104 -2.97 -0.43 1.20
C PHE A 104 -2.82 -0.80 -0.28
N SER A 105 -2.41 -2.03 -0.61
CA SER A 105 -2.36 -2.52 -2.00
C SER A 105 -3.72 -2.44 -2.68
N ASN A 106 -4.80 -2.82 -1.98
CA ASN A 106 -6.15 -2.65 -2.50
C ASN A 106 -6.51 -1.17 -2.74
N ARG A 107 -6.09 -0.24 -1.87
CA ARG A 107 -6.33 1.20 -2.06
C ARG A 107 -5.60 1.76 -3.28
N VAL A 108 -4.39 1.29 -3.58
CA VAL A 108 -3.66 1.65 -4.79
C VAL A 108 -4.45 1.20 -6.02
N SER A 109 -4.84 -0.08 -6.07
CA SER A 109 -5.60 -0.63 -7.20
C SER A 109 -6.95 0.06 -7.38
N ASN A 110 -7.66 0.36 -6.29
CA ASN A 110 -8.93 1.07 -6.34
C ASN A 110 -8.80 2.50 -6.86
N HIS A 111 -7.67 3.16 -6.61
CA HIS A 111 -7.43 4.49 -7.14
C HIS A 111 -7.24 4.47 -8.66
N GLU A 112 -6.47 3.53 -9.18
CA GLU A 112 -6.29 3.33 -10.63
C GLU A 112 -7.62 3.02 -11.30
N ASN A 113 -8.37 2.05 -10.79
CA ASN A 113 -9.71 1.73 -11.29
C ASN A 113 -10.65 2.94 -11.27
N ALA A 114 -10.55 3.79 -10.24
CA ALA A 114 -11.36 5.00 -10.15
C ALA A 114 -10.97 6.03 -11.22
N LEU A 115 -9.68 6.18 -11.53
CA LEU A 115 -9.20 7.05 -12.60
C LEU A 115 -9.64 6.53 -13.97
N GLU A 116 -9.51 5.24 -14.23
CA GLU A 116 -9.94 4.60 -15.49
C GLU A 116 -11.46 4.71 -15.72
N SER A 117 -12.25 4.80 -14.64
CA SER A 117 -13.71 4.92 -14.74
C SER A 117 -14.22 6.32 -15.14
N LEU A 118 -13.34 7.32 -15.20
CA LEU A 118 -13.71 8.69 -15.53
C LEU A 118 -13.96 8.88 -17.02
N ASP A 119 -14.96 9.70 -17.34
CA ASP A 119 -15.26 10.07 -18.72
C ASP A 119 -14.43 11.27 -19.15
N LEU A 120 -13.30 11.00 -19.80
CA LEU A 120 -12.33 12.01 -20.22
C LEU A 120 -12.86 12.97 -21.29
N SER A 121 -13.98 12.63 -21.96
CA SER A 121 -14.61 13.50 -22.96
C SER A 121 -15.34 14.70 -22.33
N LYS A 122 -15.59 14.67 -21.02
CA LYS A 122 -16.26 15.76 -20.32
C LYS A 122 -15.35 16.99 -20.17
N PRO A 123 -15.93 18.19 -20.00
CA PRO A 123 -15.15 19.38 -19.66
C PRO A 123 -14.23 19.14 -18.46
N ALA A 124 -12.99 19.64 -18.56
CA ALA A 124 -11.92 19.40 -17.58
C ALA A 124 -11.63 17.91 -17.32
N HIS A 125 -11.93 17.03 -18.29
CA HIS A 125 -11.68 15.58 -18.23
C HIS A 125 -12.32 14.93 -17.00
N ASP A 126 -13.55 15.37 -16.67
CA ASP A 126 -14.29 15.00 -15.46
C ASP A 126 -13.54 15.29 -14.14
N GLY A 127 -12.45 16.05 -14.14
CA GLY A 127 -11.54 16.28 -13.01
C GLY A 127 -10.47 15.19 -12.83
N PHE A 128 -10.10 14.49 -13.91
CA PHE A 128 -9.11 13.41 -13.90
C PHE A 128 -7.76 13.86 -13.32
N PHE A 129 -7.22 14.98 -13.80
CA PHE A 129 -5.89 15.46 -13.38
C PHE A 129 -5.82 15.78 -11.90
N GLU A 130 -6.84 16.47 -11.36
CA GLU A 130 -6.90 16.80 -9.94
C GLU A 130 -6.99 15.54 -9.08
N ARG A 131 -7.84 14.58 -9.47
CA ARG A 131 -7.98 13.31 -8.73
C ARG A 131 -6.73 12.47 -8.80
N ARG A 132 -6.02 12.46 -9.94
CA ARG A 132 -4.74 11.76 -10.11
C ARG A 132 -3.67 12.32 -9.18
N ILE A 133 -3.50 13.64 -9.18
CA ILE A 133 -2.56 14.35 -8.29
C ILE A 133 -2.92 14.11 -6.83
N GLU A 134 -4.18 14.27 -6.45
CA GLU A 134 -4.63 14.09 -5.07
C GLU A 134 -4.45 12.65 -4.59
N GLY A 135 -4.90 11.68 -5.38
CA GLY A 135 -4.87 10.27 -5.00
C GLY A 135 -3.45 9.75 -4.84
N TYR A 136 -2.56 9.98 -5.81
CA TYR A 136 -1.17 9.58 -5.68
C TYR A 136 -0.44 10.32 -4.55
N ALA A 137 -0.73 11.61 -4.31
CA ALA A 137 -0.13 12.32 -3.19
C ALA A 137 -0.55 11.73 -1.83
N ARG A 138 -1.84 11.39 -1.66
CA ARG A 138 -2.36 10.76 -0.43
C ARG A 138 -1.84 9.34 -0.25
N LEU A 139 -1.76 8.55 -1.33
CA LEU A 139 -1.21 7.20 -1.29
C LEU A 139 0.29 7.19 -0.98
N ALA A 140 1.07 8.11 -1.55
CA ALA A 140 2.49 8.27 -1.24
C ALA A 140 2.71 8.67 0.23
N ALA A 141 1.91 9.61 0.76
CA ALA A 141 1.96 9.97 2.17
C ALA A 141 1.67 8.75 3.07
N ARG A 142 0.65 7.97 2.73
CA ARG A 142 0.30 6.75 3.47
C ARG A 142 1.38 5.68 3.40
N ALA A 143 2.03 5.50 2.25
CA ALA A 143 3.15 4.57 2.13
C ALA A 143 4.35 5.00 2.99
N MET A 144 4.63 6.31 3.10
CA MET A 144 5.66 6.83 4.01
C MET A 144 5.33 6.54 5.49
N ASP A 145 4.06 6.63 5.90
CA ASP A 145 3.65 6.26 7.25
C ASP A 145 3.87 4.75 7.52
N LEU A 146 3.53 3.90 6.55
CA LEU A 146 3.77 2.45 6.63
C LEU A 146 5.28 2.14 6.72
N ILE A 147 6.10 2.81 5.91
CA ILE A 147 7.56 2.72 5.98
C ILE A 147 8.05 3.07 7.38
N ALA A 148 7.61 4.21 7.94
CA ALA A 148 8.03 4.64 9.28
C ALA A 148 7.65 3.62 10.37
N ARG A 149 6.45 3.03 10.26
CA ARG A 149 5.99 1.96 11.15
C ARG A 149 6.86 0.70 11.02
N ILE A 150 7.09 0.22 9.81
CA ILE A 150 7.94 -0.95 9.53
C ILE A 150 9.37 -0.71 10.04
N SER A 151 9.94 0.46 9.77
CA SER A 151 11.27 0.86 10.25
C SER A 151 11.38 0.80 11.76
N SER A 152 10.38 1.34 12.47
CA SER A 152 10.36 1.34 13.94
C SER A 152 10.16 -0.06 14.52
N GLU A 153 9.29 -0.88 13.93
CA GLU A 153 8.92 -2.19 14.48
C GLU A 153 10.01 -3.25 14.25
N PHE A 154 10.71 -3.17 13.12
CA PHE A 154 11.73 -4.15 12.73
C PHE A 154 13.16 -3.64 12.84
N ASP A 155 13.39 -2.45 13.41
CA ASP A 155 14.71 -1.80 13.54
C ASP A 155 15.44 -1.72 12.19
N LEU A 156 14.74 -1.19 11.19
CA LEU A 156 15.24 -1.01 9.83
C LEU A 156 15.47 0.47 9.53
N THR A 157 16.59 0.76 8.89
CA THR A 157 16.90 2.07 8.34
C THR A 157 16.73 2.04 6.83
N LEU A 158 16.02 3.03 6.28
CA LEU A 158 16.01 3.25 4.83
C LEU A 158 17.44 3.59 4.35
N PRO A 159 17.77 3.28 3.08
CA PRO A 159 18.96 3.82 2.43
C PRO A 159 18.99 5.35 2.51
N GLU A 160 20.18 5.91 2.66
CA GLU A 160 20.36 7.36 2.65
C GLU A 160 19.94 7.92 1.28
N LYS A 161 19.06 8.94 1.31
CA LYS A 161 18.59 9.63 0.11
C LYS A 161 19.40 10.93 -0.07
N PRO A 162 19.70 11.36 -1.32
CA PRO A 162 20.39 12.62 -1.55
C PRO A 162 19.64 13.83 -0.99
N ASP A 163 20.36 14.86 -0.53
CA ASP A 163 19.80 16.07 0.13
C ASP A 163 18.74 16.83 -0.70
N TYR A 164 18.85 16.76 -2.03
CA TYR A 164 17.91 17.39 -2.96
C TYR A 164 16.60 16.61 -3.10
N TYR A 165 16.51 15.41 -2.55
CA TYR A 165 15.37 14.51 -2.69
C TYR A 165 14.46 14.57 -1.46
N ARG A 166 13.60 15.59 -1.39
CA ARG A 166 12.72 15.88 -0.25
C ARG A 166 11.25 15.56 -0.53
N GLN A 167 10.94 14.27 -0.72
CA GLN A 167 9.59 13.82 -1.08
C GLN A 167 8.53 14.20 -0.04
N ALA A 168 8.83 14.04 1.26
CA ALA A 168 7.90 14.35 2.33
C ALA A 168 7.48 15.82 2.34
N GLU A 169 8.43 16.74 2.18
CA GLU A 169 8.15 18.19 2.11
C GLU A 169 7.36 18.54 0.84
N GLY A 170 7.71 17.94 -0.30
CA GLY A 170 7.03 18.16 -1.57
C GLY A 170 5.56 17.69 -1.51
N LEU A 171 5.32 16.48 -1.02
CA LEU A 171 3.97 15.91 -0.87
C LEU A 171 3.13 16.71 0.12
N ALA A 172 3.70 17.13 1.25
CA ALA A 172 3.00 17.96 2.23
C ALA A 172 2.55 19.29 1.64
N LYS A 173 3.38 19.94 0.80
CA LYS A 173 3.01 21.18 0.09
C LYS A 173 1.84 20.95 -0.86
N ILE A 174 1.85 19.84 -1.61
CA ILE A 174 0.80 19.48 -2.57
C ILE A 174 -0.52 19.23 -1.84
N LEU A 175 -0.51 18.37 -0.81
CA LEU A 175 -1.71 18.05 -0.02
C LEU A 175 -2.31 19.30 0.63
N HIS A 176 -1.49 20.15 1.22
CA HIS A 176 -1.97 21.40 1.81
C HIS A 176 -2.53 22.38 0.75
N GLY A 177 -1.97 22.38 -0.47
CA GLY A 177 -2.51 23.13 -1.60
C GLY A 177 -3.90 22.63 -2.03
N LEU A 178 -4.06 21.31 -2.10
CA LEU A 178 -5.32 20.65 -2.45
C LEU A 178 -6.39 20.89 -1.38
N ASP A 179 -6.07 20.73 -0.10
CA ASP A 179 -7.00 20.95 1.00
C ASP A 179 -7.49 22.41 1.01
N LYS A 180 -6.62 23.38 0.72
CA LYS A 180 -6.99 24.79 0.55
C LYS A 180 -7.91 25.02 -0.65
N ALA A 181 -7.61 24.42 -1.80
CA ALA A 181 -8.44 24.55 -2.99
C ALA A 181 -9.86 24.00 -2.75
N THR A 182 -9.96 22.85 -2.09
CA THR A 182 -11.23 22.23 -1.69
C THR A 182 -12.00 23.10 -0.71
N ALA A 183 -11.32 23.65 0.31
CA ALA A 183 -11.94 24.56 1.27
C ALA A 183 -12.49 25.84 0.60
N ASN A 184 -11.79 26.38 -0.40
CA ASN A 184 -12.25 27.55 -1.14
C ASN A 184 -13.47 27.24 -2.03
N LYS A 185 -13.54 26.03 -2.61
CA LYS A 185 -14.69 25.59 -3.43
C LYS A 185 -15.96 25.38 -2.60
N LEU A 186 -15.81 25.05 -1.32
CA LEU A 186 -16.91 24.83 -0.37
C LEU A 186 -17.41 26.14 0.29
N GLN A 187 -16.68 27.25 0.16
CA GLN A 187 -17.18 28.54 0.64
C GLN A 187 -18.32 29.02 -0.27
N PRO A 188 -19.53 29.23 0.27
CA PRO A 188 -20.63 29.77 -0.53
C PRO A 188 -20.21 31.14 -1.05
N ALA A 189 -20.43 31.38 -2.34
CA ALA A 189 -20.24 32.70 -2.92
C ALA A 189 -21.04 33.70 -2.08
N THR A 190 -20.35 34.57 -1.34
CA THR A 190 -20.93 35.74 -0.66
C THR A 190 -21.30 36.79 -1.71
N GLY A 191 -22.10 36.37 -2.69
CA GLY A 191 -22.86 37.27 -3.55
C GLY A 191 -24.22 37.46 -2.90
N ASN A 192 -24.65 38.71 -2.78
CA ASN A 192 -26.04 39.09 -2.46
C ASN A 192 -26.98 38.61 -3.58
N ALA A 193 -27.10 37.31 -3.78
CA ALA A 193 -28.05 36.71 -4.69
C ALA A 193 -29.42 36.77 -4.02
N THR A 194 -30.28 37.64 -4.54
CA THR A 194 -31.72 37.60 -4.27
C THR A 194 -32.26 36.26 -4.76
N THR A 195 -32.30 35.29 -3.86
CA THR A 195 -32.76 33.93 -4.15
C THR A 195 -34.24 33.96 -4.57
N ASN A 196 -34.56 33.57 -5.80
CA ASN A 196 -35.94 33.38 -6.30
C ASN A 196 -36.65 32.15 -5.71
N VAL A 197 -36.15 31.59 -4.60
CA VAL A 197 -36.72 30.42 -3.94
C VAL A 197 -37.63 30.93 -2.83
N THR A 198 -38.93 30.65 -2.96
CA THR A 198 -39.92 30.94 -1.91
C THR A 198 -39.55 30.13 -0.66
N PRO A 199 -39.30 30.77 0.50
CA PRO A 199 -39.00 30.04 1.71
C PRO A 199 -40.24 29.25 2.15
N LEU A 200 -40.12 27.91 2.18
CA LEU A 200 -41.20 27.00 2.58
C LEU A 200 -41.52 27.04 4.08
N PHE A 201 -40.71 27.73 4.88
CA PHE A 201 -40.96 27.93 6.30
C PHE A 201 -40.67 29.38 6.68
N PRO A 202 -41.55 30.03 7.46
CA PRO A 202 -41.28 31.36 7.99
C PRO A 202 -40.11 31.29 8.97
N LYS A 203 -39.17 32.23 8.87
CA LYS A 203 -38.13 32.42 9.89
C LYS A 203 -38.83 32.89 11.16
N SER A 204 -38.69 32.13 12.24
CA SER A 204 -39.19 32.51 13.56
C SER A 204 -38.45 33.76 14.05
N VAL A 205 -39.22 34.76 14.50
CA VAL A 205 -38.75 35.98 15.16
C VAL A 205 -38.37 35.67 16.61
#